data_AF-A0A381SIC9-F1
#
_entry.id   AF-A0A381SIC9-F1
#
_cell.length_a   1.000
_cell.length_b   1.000
_cell.length_c   1.000
_cell.angle_alpha   90.00
_cell.angle_beta   90.00
_cell.angle_gamma   90.00
#
_symmetry.space_group_name_H-M   'P 1'
#
loop_
_entity.id
_entity.type
_entity.pdbx_description
1 polymer ?
#
loop_
_entity_poly.entity_id
_entity_poly.type
_entity_poly.pdbx_seq_one_letter_code
_entity_poly.pdbx_strand_id
1 'polypeptide(L)'
;MGLPGSGKTWLGERITKTFNIPFWDSDVVRKIYNDWGFDQQARERQALRMRKLAEIDPISISAFICPLPGFRSFFFPDKLIWMNTIEKCEYDDTNKLFKPPTKFDVKITKWIEEDQLYNSLKNINLNKMDTENFSNELIQKLSNLS
;
A
#
# COMPACT_ATOMS: atom_id res chain seq x y z
N MET A 1 0.20 2.65 -1.84
CA MET A 1 -0.39 3.99 -1.63
C MET A 1 -1.35 4.36 -2.76
N GLY A 2 -2.22 5.35 -2.57
CA GLY A 2 -3.16 5.84 -3.60
C GLY A 2 -4.26 6.70 -2.99
N LEU A 3 -5.14 7.26 -3.83
CA LEU A 3 -6.31 8.01 -3.35
C LEU A 3 -7.35 7.07 -2.70
N PRO A 4 -8.21 7.56 -1.79
CA PRO A 4 -9.45 6.85 -1.41
C PRO A 4 -10.23 6.38 -2.64
N GLY A 5 -10.70 5.13 -2.65
CA GLY A 5 -11.38 4.54 -3.82
C GLY A 5 -10.48 3.93 -4.90
N SER A 6 -9.16 4.15 -4.87
CA SER A 6 -8.24 3.62 -5.91
C SER A 6 -8.00 2.09 -5.89
N GLY A 7 -8.62 1.34 -4.97
CA GLY A 7 -8.43 -0.11 -4.86
C GLY A 7 -7.25 -0.58 -4.00
N LYS A 8 -6.58 0.33 -3.26
CA LYS A 8 -5.46 0.00 -2.35
C LYS A 8 -5.77 -1.15 -1.39
N THR A 9 -6.89 -1.04 -0.69
CA THR A 9 -7.32 -2.01 0.32
C THR A 9 -7.74 -3.32 -0.35
N TRP A 10 -8.48 -3.23 -1.47
CA TRP A 10 -8.87 -4.39 -2.28
C TRP A 10 -7.66 -5.24 -2.73
N LEU A 11 -6.62 -4.57 -3.25
CA LEU A 11 -5.40 -5.23 -3.74
C LEU A 11 -4.59 -5.80 -2.58
N GLY A 12 -4.38 -4.99 -1.53
CA GLY A 12 -3.61 -5.37 -0.36
C GLY A 12 -4.18 -6.62 0.31
N GLU A 13 -5.48 -6.61 0.65
CA GLU A 13 -6.14 -7.73 1.31
C GLU A 13 -6.04 -9.05 0.53
N ARG A 14 -6.11 -9.00 -0.80
CA ARG A 14 -6.05 -10.20 -1.63
C ARG A 14 -4.65 -10.79 -1.65
N ILE A 15 -3.64 -9.95 -1.88
CA ILE A 15 -2.24 -10.39 -1.85
C ILE A 15 -1.91 -10.97 -0.47
N THR A 16 -2.30 -10.29 0.61
CA THR A 16 -1.99 -10.75 1.97
C THR A 16 -2.71 -12.04 2.33
N LYS A 17 -3.98 -12.21 1.89
CA LYS A 17 -4.70 -13.48 2.04
C LYS A 17 -4.05 -14.61 1.24
N THR A 18 -3.60 -14.36 0.00
CA THR A 18 -2.94 -15.37 -0.84
C THR A 18 -1.65 -15.89 -0.20
N PHE A 19 -0.84 -15.02 0.39
CA PHE A 19 0.45 -15.40 0.98
C PHE A 19 0.43 -15.58 2.49
N ASN A 20 -0.73 -15.40 3.13
CA ASN A 20 -0.90 -15.44 4.58
C ASN A 20 0.09 -14.54 5.34
N ILE A 21 0.22 -13.29 4.89
CA ILE A 21 1.10 -12.27 5.51
C ILE A 21 0.24 -11.14 6.14
N PRO A 22 0.80 -10.35 7.08
CA PRO A 22 0.07 -9.25 7.70
C PRO A 22 -0.36 -8.14 6.73
N PHE A 23 -1.53 -7.58 7.00
CA PHE A 23 -2.08 -6.42 6.31
C PHE A 23 -2.39 -5.28 7.28
N TRP A 24 -1.84 -4.09 7.02
CA TRP A 24 -2.06 -2.89 7.82
C TRP A 24 -2.81 -1.84 7.02
N ASP A 25 -4.09 -1.64 7.33
CA ASP A 25 -4.89 -0.57 6.74
C ASP A 25 -4.89 0.68 7.63
N SER A 26 -4.72 1.86 7.03
CA SER A 26 -4.60 3.09 7.79
C SER A 26 -5.83 3.42 8.63
N ASP A 27 -7.04 3.09 8.17
CA ASP A 27 -8.26 3.40 8.91
C ASP A 27 -8.46 2.42 10.08
N VAL A 28 -8.05 1.16 9.89
CA VAL A 28 -8.00 0.17 10.99
C VAL A 28 -7.00 0.61 12.06
N VAL A 29 -5.81 1.07 11.68
CA VAL A 29 -4.82 1.55 12.64
C VAL A 29 -5.29 2.81 13.38
N ARG A 30 -5.97 3.75 12.70
CA ARG A 30 -6.59 4.91 13.38
C ARG A 30 -7.59 4.49 14.45
N LYS A 31 -8.41 3.49 14.15
CA LYS A 31 -9.37 2.92 15.10
C LYS A 31 -8.69 2.30 16.31
N ILE A 32 -7.61 1.53 16.10
CA ILE A 32 -6.83 0.90 17.20
C ILE A 32 -6.28 1.96 18.18
N TYR A 33 -5.75 3.07 17.66
CA TYR A 33 -5.16 4.13 18.48
C TYR A 33 -6.15 5.24 18.87
N ASN A 34 -7.42 5.15 18.44
CA ASN A 34 -8.43 6.18 18.58
C ASN A 34 -7.93 7.59 18.14
N ASP A 35 -7.18 7.66 17.04
CA ASP A 35 -6.56 8.89 16.53
C ASP A 35 -7.10 9.25 15.13
N TRP A 36 -8.12 10.11 15.13
CA TRP A 36 -8.77 10.62 13.93
C TRP A 36 -8.27 12.00 13.51
N GLY A 37 -7.10 12.42 14.03
CA GLY A 37 -6.49 13.68 13.62
C GLY A 37 -6.02 13.65 12.17
N PHE A 38 -6.25 14.75 11.45
CA PHE A 38 -5.82 14.95 10.06
C PHE A 38 -4.92 16.17 9.86
N ASP A 39 -4.50 16.82 10.95
CA ASP A 39 -3.42 17.82 10.93
C ASP A 39 -2.06 17.17 10.58
N GLN A 40 -1.04 18.01 10.40
CA GLN A 40 0.29 17.55 10.01
C GLN A 40 0.92 16.60 11.05
N GLN A 41 0.80 16.91 12.33
CA GLN A 41 1.38 16.10 13.40
C GLN A 41 0.67 14.75 13.52
N ALA A 42 -0.66 14.73 13.37
CA ALA A 42 -1.45 13.50 13.37
C ALA A 42 -1.10 12.61 12.18
N ARG A 43 -0.90 13.18 10.98
CA ARG A 43 -0.46 12.42 9.80
C ARG A 43 0.96 11.86 9.95
N GLU A 44 1.85 12.62 10.58
CA GLU A 44 3.20 12.15 10.94
C GLU A 44 3.15 10.98 11.93
N ARG A 45 2.44 11.13 13.05
CA ARG A 45 2.24 10.05 14.03
C ARG A 45 1.63 8.81 13.39
N GLN A 46 0.65 8.99 12.51
CA GLN A 46 0.03 7.89 11.79
C GLN A 46 1.03 7.17 10.88
N ALA A 47 1.85 7.89 10.10
CA ALA A 47 2.87 7.30 9.26
C ALA A 47 3.91 6.50 10.07
N LEU A 48 4.35 7.03 11.21
CA LEU A 48 5.28 6.34 12.11
C LEU A 48 4.67 5.09 12.77
N ARG A 49 3.39 5.14 13.17
CA ARG A 49 2.66 3.98 13.70
C ARG A 49 2.52 2.88 12.65
N MET A 50 2.12 3.25 11.44
CA MET A 50 2.02 2.31 10.32
C MET A 50 3.37 1.64 10.06
N ARG A 51 4.47 2.41 10.07
CA ARG A 51 5.82 1.87 9.93
C ARG A 51 6.14 0.87 11.03
N LYS A 52 5.95 1.26 12.30
CA LYS A 52 6.23 0.40 13.44
C LYS A 52 5.48 -0.92 13.38
N LEU A 53 4.23 -0.92 12.87
CA LEU A 53 3.44 -2.13 12.65
C LEU A 53 3.96 -2.95 11.46
N ALA A 54 4.32 -2.29 10.37
CA ALA A 54 4.85 -2.95 9.17
C ALA A 54 6.19 -3.65 9.41
N GLU A 55 7.01 -3.13 10.31
CA GLU A 55 8.33 -3.66 10.69
C GLU A 55 8.27 -4.81 11.73
N ILE A 56 7.09 -5.20 12.23
CA ILE A 56 6.96 -6.31 13.20
C ILE A 56 7.30 -7.65 12.55
N ASP A 57 6.83 -7.84 11.32
CA ASP A 57 6.97 -9.08 10.56
C ASP A 57 7.97 -8.87 9.41
N PRO A 58 8.68 -9.94 8.97
CA PRO A 58 9.64 -9.83 7.88
C PRO A 58 9.05 -9.30 6.57
N ILE A 59 7.77 -9.56 6.34
CA ILE A 59 7.01 -9.10 5.18
C ILE A 59 5.62 -8.69 5.66
N SER A 60 5.17 -7.51 5.25
CA SER A 60 3.79 -7.06 5.44
C SER A 60 3.37 -6.15 4.29
N ILE A 61 2.06 -5.96 4.11
CA ILE A 61 1.52 -4.97 3.15
C ILE A 61 0.74 -3.91 3.92
N SER A 62 0.98 -2.65 3.60
CA SER A 62 0.28 -1.52 4.18
C SER A 62 -0.56 -0.76 3.15
N ALA A 63 -1.85 -0.58 3.41
CA ALA A 63 -2.71 0.31 2.65
C ALA A 63 -2.78 1.68 3.34
N PHE A 64 -2.15 2.69 2.71
CA PHE A 64 -2.07 4.04 3.25
C PHE A 64 -2.15 5.08 2.12
N ILE A 65 -2.91 6.16 2.31
CA ILE A 65 -2.99 7.25 1.32
C ILE A 65 -1.62 7.91 1.14
N CYS A 66 -0.96 8.21 2.25
CA CYS A 66 0.37 8.83 2.32
C CYS A 66 0.58 10.01 1.34
N PRO A 67 -0.22 11.09 1.48
CA PRO A 67 -0.43 12.08 0.41
C PRO A 67 0.80 12.94 0.11
N LEU A 68 1.70 13.15 1.07
CA LEU A 68 2.86 14.04 0.93
C LEU A 68 4.18 13.26 0.96
N PRO A 69 5.25 13.76 0.28
CA PRO A 69 6.57 13.13 0.30
C PRO A 69 7.13 12.90 1.71
N GLY A 70 6.98 13.87 2.62
CA GLY A 70 7.49 13.74 4.00
C GLY A 70 6.87 12.56 4.75
N PHE A 71 5.56 12.36 4.65
CA PHE A 71 4.89 11.22 5.28
C PHE A 71 5.31 9.88 4.66
N ARG A 72 5.63 9.86 3.36
CA ARG A 72 6.17 8.66 2.69
C ARG A 72 7.55 8.33 3.22
N SER A 73 8.39 9.34 3.45
CA SER A 73 9.70 9.17 4.08
C SER A 73 9.59 8.70 5.54
N PHE A 74 8.59 9.13 6.30
CA PHE A 74 8.36 8.60 7.65
C PHE A 74 7.91 7.13 7.64
N PHE A 75 7.05 6.75 6.68
CA PHE A 75 6.65 5.35 6.53
C PHE A 75 7.81 4.46 6.06
N PHE A 76 8.65 4.97 5.15
CA PHE A 76 9.86 4.33 4.63
C PHE A 76 9.63 2.90 4.07
N PRO A 77 8.81 2.74 3.01
CA PRO A 77 8.55 1.42 2.44
C PRO A 77 9.77 0.87 1.68
N ASP A 78 10.02 -0.43 1.80
CA ASP A 78 11.01 -1.14 0.95
C ASP A 78 10.57 -1.19 -0.52
N LYS A 79 9.26 -1.40 -0.74
CA LYS A 79 8.61 -1.39 -2.06
C LYS A 79 7.38 -0.49 -2.06
N LEU A 80 7.24 0.34 -3.08
CA LEU A 80 6.14 1.27 -3.25
C LEU A 80 5.27 0.89 -4.46
N ILE A 81 4.07 0.37 -4.15
CA ILE A 81 2.97 0.15 -5.09
C ILE A 81 2.09 1.41 -5.11
N TRP A 82 1.98 2.07 -6.25
CA TRP A 82 1.09 3.22 -6.43
C TRP A 82 -0.18 2.84 -7.20
N MET A 83 -1.31 2.84 -6.49
CA MET A 83 -2.65 2.72 -7.08
C MET A 83 -3.07 4.08 -7.65
N ASN A 84 -2.98 4.22 -8.97
CA ASN A 84 -3.33 5.41 -9.74
C ASN A 84 -4.47 5.11 -10.73
N THR A 85 -5.53 4.48 -10.23
CA THR A 85 -6.68 4.00 -11.01
C THR A 85 -7.80 5.03 -11.11
N ILE A 86 -7.72 6.12 -10.34
CA ILE A 86 -8.68 7.22 -10.32
C ILE A 86 -7.93 8.55 -10.32
N GLU A 87 -8.54 9.58 -10.92
CA GLU A 87 -7.96 10.92 -10.97
C GLU A 87 -8.21 11.72 -9.67
N LYS A 88 -9.37 11.49 -9.05
CA LYS A 88 -9.86 12.26 -7.89
C LYS A 88 -10.78 11.38 -7.05
N CYS A 89 -10.72 11.57 -5.74
CA CYS A 89 -11.67 10.96 -4.79
C CYS A 89 -12.76 11.97 -4.39
N GLU A 90 -13.70 11.55 -3.57
CA GLU A 90 -14.80 12.40 -3.07
C GLU A 90 -14.34 13.51 -2.10
N TYR A 91 -13.12 13.43 -1.56
CA TYR A 91 -12.60 14.38 -0.58
C TYR A 91 -11.68 15.43 -1.22
N ASP A 92 -12.20 16.64 -1.42
CA ASP A 92 -11.48 17.75 -2.07
C ASP A 92 -10.19 18.16 -1.36
N ASP A 93 -10.18 18.14 -0.03
CA ASP A 93 -8.99 18.44 0.78
C ASP A 93 -7.87 17.42 0.51
N THR A 94 -8.23 16.15 0.40
CA THR A 94 -7.30 15.05 0.07
C THR A 94 -6.79 15.19 -1.35
N ASN A 95 -7.66 15.50 -2.32
CA ASN A 95 -7.26 15.74 -3.70
C ASN A 95 -6.23 16.88 -3.81
N LYS A 96 -6.45 17.98 -3.08
CA LYS A 96 -5.53 19.14 -3.05
C LYS A 96 -4.19 18.81 -2.38
N LEU A 97 -4.20 17.96 -1.34
CA LEU A 97 -3.00 17.58 -0.60
C LEU A 97 -2.19 16.47 -1.27
N PHE A 98 -2.82 15.63 -2.09
CA PHE A 98 -2.16 14.46 -2.67
C PHE A 98 -1.11 14.88 -3.71
N LYS A 99 0.16 14.70 -3.36
CA LYS A 99 1.30 14.82 -4.28
C LYS A 99 1.69 13.42 -4.74
N PRO A 100 1.55 13.09 -6.03
CA PRO A 100 1.99 11.81 -6.58
C PRO A 100 3.44 11.45 -6.20
N PRO A 101 3.77 10.16 -6.01
CA PRO A 101 5.15 9.76 -5.80
C PRO A 101 5.95 9.93 -7.09
N THR A 102 7.18 10.44 -6.98
CA THR A 102 8.12 10.54 -8.12
C THR A 102 8.95 9.27 -8.32
N LYS A 103 9.06 8.45 -7.27
CA LYS A 103 9.71 7.13 -7.27
C LYS A 103 8.72 6.09 -6.77
N PHE A 104 8.57 5.01 -7.51
CA PHE A 104 7.70 3.87 -7.20
C PHE A 104 8.26 2.63 -7.89
N ASP A 105 7.98 1.45 -7.34
CA ASP A 105 8.38 0.17 -7.93
C ASP A 105 7.36 -0.30 -8.97
N VAL A 106 6.08 -0.04 -8.72
CA VAL A 106 5.00 -0.32 -9.67
C VAL A 106 3.89 0.73 -9.55
N LYS A 107 3.32 1.12 -10.69
CA LYS A 107 2.17 2.02 -10.78
C LYS A 107 1.03 1.32 -11.51
N ILE A 108 -0.03 1.01 -10.77
CA ILE A 108 -1.25 0.40 -11.32
C ILE A 108 -2.18 1.50 -11.83
N THR A 109 -2.47 1.50 -13.13
CA THR A 109 -3.27 2.57 -13.78
C THR A 109 -4.71 2.18 -14.07
N LYS A 110 -5.03 0.89 -14.01
CA LYS A 110 -6.37 0.35 -14.27
C LYS A 110 -6.80 -0.60 -13.16
N TRP A 111 -8.11 -0.82 -13.05
CA TRP A 111 -8.63 -1.84 -12.14
C TRP A 111 -8.12 -3.22 -12.58
N ILE A 112 -7.67 -4.02 -11.60
CA ILE A 112 -7.19 -5.38 -11.83
C ILE A 112 -8.35 -6.31 -11.51
N GLU A 113 -8.74 -7.15 -12.47
CA GLU A 113 -9.77 -8.16 -12.21
C GLU A 113 -9.23 -9.24 -11.27
N GLU A 114 -10.12 -9.81 -10.45
CA GLU A 114 -9.72 -10.76 -9.40
C GLU A 114 -9.00 -11.99 -9.98
N ASP A 115 -9.52 -12.55 -11.07
CA ASP A 115 -8.88 -13.69 -11.75
C ASP A 115 -7.52 -13.32 -12.34
N GLN A 116 -7.36 -12.10 -12.87
CA GLN A 116 -6.08 -11.63 -13.40
C GLN A 116 -5.04 -11.54 -12.27
N LEU A 117 -5.44 -10.99 -11.12
CA LEU A 117 -4.58 -10.92 -9.95
C LEU A 117 -4.16 -12.32 -9.51
N TYR A 118 -5.11 -13.22 -9.22
CA TYR A 118 -4.76 -14.55 -8.73
C TYR A 118 -3.93 -15.35 -9.74
N ASN A 119 -4.23 -15.26 -11.03
CA ASN A 119 -3.41 -15.89 -12.06
C ASN A 119 -1.96 -15.39 -12.06
N SER A 120 -1.74 -14.08 -11.84
CA SER A 120 -0.39 -13.52 -11.74
C SER A 120 0.39 -14.03 -10.52
N LEU A 121 -0.31 -14.32 -9.42
CA LEU A 121 0.28 -14.72 -8.13
C LEU A 121 0.57 -16.23 -8.02
N LYS A 122 -0.07 -17.08 -8.84
CA LYS A 122 -0.03 -18.56 -8.74
C LYS A 122 1.37 -19.18 -8.62
N ASN A 123 2.38 -18.56 -9.23
CA ASN A 123 3.73 -19.12 -9.29
C ASN A 123 4.69 -18.54 -8.24
N ILE A 124 4.23 -17.61 -7.41
CA ILE A 124 5.03 -17.08 -6.30
C ILE A 124 4.93 -18.06 -5.13
N ASN A 125 6.08 -18.48 -4.61
CA ASN A 125 6.15 -19.33 -3.42
C ASN A 125 6.99 -18.66 -2.34
N LEU A 126 6.29 -18.04 -1.38
CA LEU A 126 6.92 -17.33 -0.27
C LEU A 126 7.87 -18.22 0.56
N ASN A 127 7.56 -19.51 0.73
CA ASN A 127 8.37 -20.43 1.53
C ASN A 127 9.67 -20.89 0.85
N LYS A 128 9.86 -20.56 -0.44
CA LYS A 128 11.04 -20.92 -1.23
C LYS A 128 11.91 -19.71 -1.59
N MET A 129 11.56 -18.53 -1.10
CA MET A 129 12.22 -17.27 -1.41
C MET A 129 12.59 -16.56 -0.12
N ASP A 130 13.69 -15.82 -0.12
CA ASP A 130 13.91 -14.80 0.89
C ASP A 130 12.98 -13.59 0.67
N THR A 131 12.92 -12.69 1.65
CA THR A 131 12.09 -11.49 1.63
C THR A 131 12.35 -10.59 0.42
N GLU A 132 13.61 -10.43 0.03
CA GLU A 132 13.98 -9.55 -1.08
C GLU A 132 13.47 -10.13 -2.41
N ASN A 133 13.76 -11.40 -2.67
CA ASN A 133 13.32 -12.12 -3.87
C ASN A 133 11.80 -12.19 -3.97
N PHE A 134 11.11 -12.48 -2.88
CA PHE A 134 9.65 -12.45 -2.84
C PHE A 134 9.11 -11.07 -3.22
N SER A 135 9.64 -10.00 -2.59
CA SER A 135 9.18 -8.64 -2.84
C SER A 135 9.43 -8.21 -4.30
N ASN A 136 10.58 -8.57 -4.87
CA ASN A 136 10.94 -8.28 -6.25
C ASN A 136 10.04 -9.03 -7.24
N GLU A 137 9.80 -10.32 -7.02
CA GLU A 137 8.92 -11.10 -7.90
C GLU A 137 7.47 -10.61 -7.83
N LEU A 138 6.96 -10.30 -6.62
CA LEU A 138 5.63 -9.71 -6.46
C LEU A 138 5.48 -8.42 -7.27
N ILE A 139 6.44 -7.50 -7.16
CA ILE A 139 6.45 -6.26 -7.94
C ILE A 139 6.47 -6.55 -9.44
N GLN A 140 7.27 -7.50 -9.89
CA GLN A 140 7.33 -7.89 -11.31
C GLN A 140 6.01 -8.47 -11.83
N LYS A 141 5.32 -9.31 -11.03
CA LYS A 141 4.01 -9.84 -11.44
C LYS A 141 2.97 -8.72 -11.53
N LEU A 142 2.95 -7.83 -10.54
CA LEU A 142 2.03 -6.68 -10.54
C LEU A 142 2.35 -5.72 -11.69
N SER A 143 3.62 -5.53 -12.06
CA SER A 143 4.00 -4.65 -13.17
C SER A 143 3.40 -5.10 -14.51
N ASN A 144 3.18 -6.41 -14.68
CA ASN A 144 2.58 -6.97 -15.88
C ASN A 144 1.05 -6.79 -15.95
N LEU A 145 0.42 -6.34 -14.86
CA LEU A 145 -1.02 -6.07 -14.76
C LEU A 145 -1.37 -4.57 -14.85
N SER A 146 -0.35 -3.69 -14.90
CA SER A 146 -0.48 -2.24 -14.66
C SER A 146 -0.98 -1.38 -15.82
#